data_AF-A0AAU7RKI0-F1
#
_entry.id   AF-A0AAU7RKI0-F1
#
_cell.length_a   1.000
_cell.length_b   1.000
_cell.length_c   1.000
_cell.angle_alpha   90.00
_cell.angle_beta   90.00
_cell.angle_gamma   90.00
#
_symmetry.space_group_name_H-M   'P 1'
#
loop_
_entity.id
_entity.type
_entity.pdbx_description
1 polymer ?
#
loop_
_entity_poly.entity_id
_entity_poly.type
_entity_poly.pdbx_seq_one_letter_code
_entity_poly.pdbx_strand_id
1 'polypeptide(L)'
;MRPKQDSIAFARMMAQIEADDNHPKPDDGKITELDLGKQPLVRVGEIYGRAIKYTRSFGLVEWVDDRRVYHVEWFPAGQIKRVDQESWRGRPL
;
A
#
# COMPACT_ATOMS: atom_id res chain seq x y z
N MET A 1 -5.86 -29.49 -2.25
CA MET A 1 -4.79 -28.48 -2.08
C MET A 1 -5.17 -27.24 -2.87
N ARG A 2 -5.15 -26.03 -2.28
CA ARG A 2 -5.43 -24.76 -2.98
C ARG A 2 -4.11 -24.01 -3.24
N PRO A 3 -3.42 -24.26 -4.37
CA PRO A 3 -2.11 -23.66 -4.66
C PRO A 3 -2.13 -22.16 -4.99
N LYS A 4 -3.31 -21.55 -5.18
CA LYS A 4 -3.43 -20.15 -5.63
C LYS A 4 -3.20 -19.11 -4.53
N GLN A 5 -3.50 -19.46 -3.28
CA GLN A 5 -3.45 -18.50 -2.17
C GLN A 5 -2.00 -18.18 -1.77
N ASP A 6 -1.13 -19.19 -1.78
CA ASP A 6 0.30 -19.03 -1.50
C ASP A 6 0.99 -18.18 -2.56
N SER A 7 0.57 -18.29 -3.83
CA SER A 7 1.10 -17.52 -4.93
C SER A 7 0.77 -16.02 -4.86
N ILE A 8 -0.44 -15.65 -4.41
CA ILE A 8 -0.84 -14.23 -4.27
C ILE A 8 -0.13 -13.60 -3.08
N ALA A 9 -0.08 -14.29 -1.94
CA ALA A 9 0.64 -13.80 -0.76
C ALA A 9 2.12 -13.58 -1.07
N PHE A 10 2.74 -14.53 -1.78
CA PHE A 10 4.12 -14.41 -2.24
C PHE A 10 4.32 -13.23 -3.20
N ALA A 11 3.43 -13.05 -4.19
CA ALA A 11 3.50 -11.93 -5.12
C ALA A 11 3.40 -10.57 -4.41
N ARG A 12 2.49 -10.43 -3.44
CA ARG A 12 2.36 -9.22 -2.62
C ARG A 12 3.61 -8.96 -1.79
N MET A 13 4.18 -10.00 -1.18
CA MET A 13 5.43 -9.91 -0.43
C MET A 13 6.58 -9.42 -1.32
N MET A 14 6.75 -10.03 -2.50
CA MET A 14 7.81 -9.62 -3.43
C MET A 14 7.63 -8.17 -3.91
N ALA A 15 6.41 -7.75 -4.22
CA ALA A 15 6.13 -6.38 -4.63
C ALA A 15 6.42 -5.36 -3.51
N GLN A 16 6.19 -5.73 -2.24
CA GLN A 16 6.55 -4.87 -1.11
C GLN A 16 8.07 -4.80 -0.88
N ILE A 17 8.80 -5.91 -1.08
CA ILE A 17 10.27 -5.91 -1.03
C ILE A 17 10.83 -5.01 -2.14
N GLU A 18 10.33 -5.17 -3.36
CA GLU A 18 10.73 -4.33 -4.49
C GLU A 18 10.40 -2.85 -4.24
N ALA A 19 9.26 -2.54 -3.63
CA ALA A 19 8.91 -1.17 -3.27
C ALA A 19 9.84 -0.60 -2.17
N ASP A 20 10.24 -1.41 -1.19
CA ASP A 20 11.19 -0.99 -0.16
C ASP A 20 12.56 -0.66 -0.78
N ASP A 21 13.05 -1.50 -1.70
CA ASP A 21 14.33 -1.29 -2.43
C ASP A 21 14.28 -0.04 -3.34
N ASN A 22 13.10 0.30 -3.86
CA ASN A 22 12.88 1.45 -4.73
C ASN A 22 12.28 2.66 -4.00
N HIS A 23 12.47 2.79 -2.68
CA HIS A 23 11.98 3.95 -1.93
C HIS A 23 12.47 5.26 -2.60
N PRO A 24 11.58 6.22 -2.94
CA PRO A 24 11.95 7.43 -3.70
C PRO A 24 13.05 8.28 -3.07
N LYS A 25 13.24 8.12 -1.76
CA LYS A 25 14.28 8.79 -0.97
C LYS A 25 14.88 7.83 0.06
N PRO A 26 15.97 7.11 -0.25
CA PRO A 26 16.51 6.05 0.62
C PRO A 26 16.95 6.52 2.01
N ASP A 27 17.26 7.81 2.18
CA ASP A 27 17.69 8.44 3.43
C ASP A 27 16.54 9.11 4.22
N ASP A 28 15.28 8.88 3.84
CA ASP A 28 14.11 9.51 4.48
C ASP A 28 13.79 8.95 5.89
N GLY A 29 14.63 8.06 6.40
CA GLY A 29 14.53 7.47 7.72
C GLY A 29 14.08 6.00 7.69
N LYS A 30 13.84 5.44 8.87
CA LYS A 30 13.47 4.04 9.02
C LYS A 30 12.07 3.78 8.46
N ILE A 31 11.96 2.78 7.59
CA ILE A 31 10.67 2.22 7.16
C ILE A 31 9.99 1.59 8.37
N THR A 32 8.77 2.04 8.66
CA THR A 32 7.95 1.54 9.75
C THR A 32 6.69 0.88 9.20
N GLU A 33 6.50 -0.39 9.53
CA GLU A 33 5.33 -1.16 9.14
C GLU A 33 4.13 -0.85 10.04
N LEU A 34 2.94 -0.84 9.44
CA LEU A 34 1.68 -0.72 10.16
C LEU A 34 1.07 -2.11 10.39
N ASP A 35 0.71 -2.38 11.65
CA ASP A 35 0.02 -3.62 12.03
C ASP A 35 -1.22 -3.87 11.15
N LEU A 36 -1.46 -5.12 10.72
CA LEU A 36 -2.56 -5.49 9.80
C LEU A 36 -3.96 -4.99 10.22
N GLY A 37 -4.20 -4.75 11.50
CA GLY A 37 -5.45 -4.19 12.03
C GLY A 37 -5.49 -2.67 12.17
N LYS A 38 -4.37 -1.97 11.95
CA LYS A 38 -4.24 -0.52 12.11
C LYS A 38 -3.97 0.21 10.80
N GLN A 39 -3.88 -0.52 9.70
CA GLN A 39 -3.66 0.02 8.36
C GLN A 39 -4.89 0.81 7.88
N PRO A 40 -4.78 2.14 7.77
CA PRO A 40 -5.93 2.98 7.42
C PRO A 40 -6.27 2.86 5.93
N LEU A 41 -7.56 3.02 5.63
CA LEU A 41 -8.01 3.32 4.28
C LEU A 41 -7.58 4.74 3.90
N VAL A 42 -7.01 4.89 2.72
CA VAL A 42 -6.47 6.16 2.22
C VAL A 42 -6.84 6.42 0.76
N ARG A 43 -6.84 7.70 0.40
CA ARG A 43 -6.96 8.19 -0.97
C ARG A 43 -5.72 8.99 -1.36
N VAL A 44 -5.21 8.77 -2.57
CA VAL A 44 -4.15 9.55 -3.22
C VAL A 44 -4.61 9.90 -4.63
N GLY A 45 -4.96 11.16 -4.90
CA GLY A 45 -5.60 11.52 -6.17
C GLY A 45 -6.88 10.71 -6.37
N GLU A 46 -6.97 9.92 -7.44
CA GLU A 46 -8.10 9.02 -7.71
C GLU A 46 -7.90 7.58 -7.19
N ILE A 47 -6.74 7.29 -6.59
CA ILE A 47 -6.40 5.98 -6.06
C ILE A 47 -6.99 5.85 -4.65
N TYR A 48 -7.68 4.73 -4.39
CA TYR A 48 -8.14 4.33 -3.07
C TYR A 48 -7.39 3.05 -2.67
N GLY A 49 -6.53 3.17 -1.66
CA GLY A 49 -5.63 2.11 -1.20
C GLY A 49 -5.55 2.01 0.32
N ARG A 50 -4.77 1.06 0.82
CA ARG A 50 -4.50 0.90 2.24
C ARG A 50 -3.06 1.31 2.50
N ALA A 51 -2.83 2.17 3.48
CA ALA A 51 -1.46 2.50 3.88
C ALA A 51 -0.89 1.36 4.73
N ILE A 52 0.28 0.85 4.35
CA ILE A 52 0.89 -0.35 4.96
C ILE A 52 2.25 -0.08 5.61
N LYS A 53 2.99 0.92 5.13
CA LYS A 53 4.27 1.36 5.71
C LYS A 53 4.40 2.87 5.61
N TYR A 54 5.31 3.45 6.38
CA TYR A 54 5.67 4.86 6.25
C TYR A 54 7.13 5.11 6.62
N THR A 55 7.67 6.18 6.05
CA THR A 55 8.91 6.84 6.45
C THR A 55 8.57 8.25 6.94
N ARG A 56 9.57 9.13 7.12
CA ARG A 56 9.32 10.49 7.62
C ARG A 56 8.41 11.30 6.72
N SER A 57 8.56 11.16 5.41
CA SER A 57 7.97 12.01 4.39
C SER A 57 7.13 11.25 3.37
N PHE A 58 7.14 9.91 3.40
CA PHE A 58 6.38 9.05 2.47
C PHE A 58 5.55 7.99 3.18
N GLY A 59 4.48 7.56 2.53
CA GLY A 59 3.70 6.40 2.93
C GLY A 59 3.60 5.41 1.77
N LEU A 60 3.74 4.12 2.07
CA LEU A 60 3.54 3.04 1.13
C LEU A 60 2.08 2.63 1.13
N VAL A 61 1.47 2.66 -0.05
CA VAL A 61 0.04 2.36 -0.24
C VAL A 61 -0.08 1.16 -1.16
N GLU A 62 -0.90 0.18 -0.77
CA GLU A 62 -1.30 -0.93 -1.62
C GLU A 62 -2.75 -0.76 -2.09
N TRP A 63 -3.04 -1.10 -3.34
CA TRP A 63 -4.40 -1.06 -3.89
C TRP A 63 -4.58 -2.07 -5.02
N VAL A 64 -5.84 -2.27 -5.41
CA VAL A 64 -6.21 -3.03 -6.61
C VAL A 64 -6.97 -2.11 -7.55
N ASP A 65 -6.57 -2.09 -8.83
CA ASP A 65 -7.24 -1.30 -9.85
C ASP A 65 -8.49 -2.01 -10.43
N ASP A 66 -9.17 -1.35 -11.36
CA ASP A 66 -10.37 -1.89 -12.02
C ASP A 66 -10.10 -3.14 -12.87
N ARG A 67 -8.85 -3.36 -13.27
CA ARG A 67 -8.40 -4.55 -14.00
C ARG A 67 -8.00 -5.69 -13.05
N ARG A 68 -8.22 -5.53 -11.75
CA ARG A 68 -7.82 -6.49 -10.70
C ARG A 68 -6.31 -6.67 -10.60
N VAL A 69 -5.52 -5.68 -11.02
CA VAL A 69 -4.08 -5.67 -10.85
C VAL A 69 -3.75 -5.09 -9.49
N TYR A 70 -2.90 -5.80 -8.74
CA TYR A 70 -2.38 -5.35 -7.46
C TYR A 70 -1.22 -4.39 -7.68
N HIS A 71 -1.23 -3.28 -6.95
CA HIS A 71 -0.21 -2.24 -7.00
C HIS A 71 0.26 -1.91 -5.59
N VAL A 72 1.51 -1.48 -5.49
CA VAL A 72 2.11 -0.98 -4.25
C VAL A 72 3.11 0.12 -4.60
N GLU A 73 2.95 1.29 -4.00
CA GLU A 73 3.76 2.47 -4.35
C GLU A 73 3.93 3.43 -3.17
N TRP A 74 5.07 4.13 -3.16
CA TRP A 74 5.36 5.18 -2.21
C TRP A 74 4.81 6.53 -2.68
N PHE A 75 4.02 7.18 -1.83
CA PHE A 75 3.52 8.52 -2.08
C PHE A 75 4.03 9.51 -1.03
N PRO A 76 4.30 10.78 -1.42
CA PRO A 76 4.53 11.84 -0.46
C PRO A 76 3.39 11.89 0.57
N ALA A 77 3.72 11.88 1.86
CA ALA A 77 2.74 11.79 2.95
C ALA A 77 1.68 12.90 2.90
N GLY A 78 2.04 14.09 2.41
CA GLY A 78 1.11 15.20 2.21
C GLY A 78 -0.01 14.93 1.20
N GLN A 79 0.20 14.01 0.26
CA GLN A 79 -0.79 13.60 -0.75
C GLN A 79 -1.74 12.50 -0.25
N ILE A 80 -1.35 11.77 0.80
CA ILE A 80 -2.12 10.66 1.35
C ILE A 80 -3.19 11.21 2.30
N LYS A 81 -4.46 11.00 1.96
CA LYS A 81 -5.60 11.41 2.80
C LYS A 81 -6.27 10.18 3.38
N ARG A 82 -6.47 10.13 4.70
CA ARG A 82 -7.29 9.07 5.32
C ARG A 82 -8.74 9.25 4.90
N VAL A 83 -9.41 8.13 4.68
CA VAL A 83 -10.85 8.09 4.39
C VAL A 83 -11.52 7.05 5.27
N ASP A 84 -12.79 7.28 5.60
CA ASP A 84 -13.62 6.29 6.28
C ASP A 84 -14.16 5.24 5.31
N GLN A 85 -14.84 4.24 5.87
CA GLN A 85 -15.44 3.16 5.10
C GLN A 85 -16.56 3.64 4.17
N GLU A 86 -17.26 4.72 4.50
CA GLU A 86 -18.41 5.25 3.74
C GLU A 86 -17.97 6.01 2.48
N SER A 87 -16.84 6.73 2.60
CA SER A 87 -16.18 7.50 1.55
C SER A 87 -15.25 6.66 0.69
N TRP A 88 -14.96 5.43 1.10
CA TRP A 88 -14.13 4.50 0.36
C TRP A 88 -14.78 4.09 -0.97
N ARG A 89 -14.00 4.14 -2.04
CA ARG A 89 -14.40 3.74 -3.41
C ARG A 89 -13.43 2.77 -4.08
N GLY A 90 -12.42 2.28 -3.36
CA GLY A 90 -11.43 1.33 -3.88
C GLY A 90 -11.95 -0.09 -3.98
N ARG A 91 -11.22 -0.94 -4.69
CA ARG A 91 -11.51 -2.38 -4.77
C ARG A 91 -11.01 -3.09 -3.51
N PRO A 92 -11.70 -4.15 -3.05
CA PRO A 92 -11.17 -5.03 -2.02
C PRO A 92 -9.85 -5.67 -2.48
N LEU A 93 -8.86 -5.69 -1.57
CA LEU A 93 -7.57 -6.37 -1.72
C LEU A 93 -7.69 -7.90 -1.58
#